data_AF-A0A229FWV3-F1
#
_entry.id   AF-A0A229FWV3-F1
#
_cell.length_a   1.000
_cell.length_b   1.000
_cell.length_c   1.000
_cell.angle_alpha   90.00
_cell.angle_beta   90.00
_cell.angle_gamma   90.00
#
_symmetry.space_group_name_H-M   'P 1'
#
loop_
_entity.id
_entity.type
_entity.pdbx_description
1 polymer ?
#
loop_
_entity_poly.entity_id
_entity_poly.type
_entity_poly.pdbx_seq_one_letter_code
_entity_poly.pdbx_strand_id
1 'polypeptide(L)'
;MIFIKKILPNLLVLSSIVMMFIVSQTSNNQEIQDIFRLIDDLATNLILVIVAITLGLFVAQYLYVLVGLVAAMALVVMVPALNTALNLSVDYVLACGLVCLGFSAVSNIYANYRGIE
;
A
#
# COMPACT_ATOMS: atom_id res chain seq x y z
N MET A 1 -0.67 -1.30 -27.15
CA MET A 1 -1.40 -2.35 -26.40
C MET A 1 -0.62 -2.95 -25.22
N ILE A 2 0.73 -3.00 -25.26
CA ILE A 2 1.58 -3.48 -24.14
C ILE A 2 1.58 -2.51 -22.92
N PHE A 3 1.40 -1.21 -23.17
CA PHE A 3 1.46 -0.15 -22.16
C PHE A 3 0.36 -0.21 -21.09
N ILE A 4 -0.88 -0.45 -21.51
CA ILE A 4 -2.02 -0.60 -20.60
C ILE A 4 -1.79 -1.79 -19.66
N LYS A 5 -1.25 -2.92 -20.14
CA LYS A 5 -1.03 -4.11 -19.31
C LYS A 5 -0.04 -3.88 -18.15
N LYS A 6 0.96 -2.99 -18.31
CA LYS A 6 1.94 -2.68 -17.25
C LYS A 6 1.39 -1.73 -16.19
N ILE A 7 0.54 -0.77 -16.57
CA ILE A 7 0.00 0.25 -15.66
C ILE A 7 -1.27 -0.23 -14.93
N LEU A 8 -2.03 -1.13 -15.56
CA LEU A 8 -3.30 -1.65 -15.03
C LEU A 8 -3.23 -2.16 -13.58
N PRO A 9 -2.23 -2.95 -13.14
CA PRO A 9 -2.18 -3.43 -11.76
C PRO A 9 -1.98 -2.30 -10.74
N ASN A 10 -1.15 -1.30 -11.06
CA ASN A 10 -0.92 -0.15 -10.17
C ASN A 10 -2.18 0.70 -10.04
N LEU A 11 -2.84 0.95 -11.18
CA LEU A 11 -4.08 1.72 -11.22
C LEU A 11 -5.21 1.00 -10.49
N LEU A 12 -5.26 -0.32 -10.59
CA LEU A 12 -6.25 -1.14 -9.89
C LEU A 12 -6.04 -1.05 -8.38
N VAL A 13 -4.79 -1.14 -7.90
CA VAL A 13 -4.46 -0.94 -6.48
C VAL A 13 -4.89 0.44 -6.00
N LEU A 14 -4.52 1.52 -6.70
CA LEU A 14 -4.95 2.88 -6.33
C LEU A 14 -6.48 2.99 -6.29
N SER A 15 -7.15 2.52 -7.33
CA SER A 15 -8.62 2.62 -7.41
C SER A 15 -9.31 1.83 -6.29
N SER A 16 -8.73 0.70 -5.88
CA SER A 16 -9.24 -0.09 -4.75
C SER A 16 -9.11 0.66 -3.42
N ILE A 17 -7.98 1.34 -3.19
CA ILE A 17 -7.76 2.14 -1.97
C ILE A 17 -8.77 3.29 -1.92
N VAL A 18 -8.97 3.98 -3.04
CA VAL A 18 -9.96 5.07 -3.15
C VAL A 18 -11.38 4.57 -2.91
N MET A 19 -11.76 3.44 -3.49
CA MET A 19 -13.08 2.85 -3.24
C MET A 19 -13.27 2.46 -1.78
N MET A 20 -12.25 1.90 -1.14
CA MET A 20 -12.28 1.54 0.28
C MET A 20 -12.46 2.78 1.17
N PHE A 21 -11.84 3.90 0.82
CA PHE A 21 -12.03 5.19 1.49
C PHE A 21 -13.46 5.71 1.36
N ILE A 22 -14.03 5.69 0.14
CA ILE A 22 -15.41 6.13 -0.10
C ILE A 22 -16.40 5.25 0.68
N VAL A 23 -16.18 3.93 0.70
CA VAL A 23 -17.01 3.01 1.47
C VAL A 23 -16.91 3.28 2.97
N SER A 24 -15.71 3.54 3.49
CA SER A 24 -15.52 3.92 4.91
C SER A 24 -16.32 5.15 5.32
N GLN A 25 -16.32 6.18 4.46
CA GLN A 25 -17.05 7.43 4.70
C GLN A 25 -18.57 7.24 4.60
N THR A 26 -19.05 6.44 3.64
CA THR A 26 -20.50 6.25 3.41
C THR A 26 -21.14 5.24 4.37
N SER A 27 -20.39 4.25 4.84
CA SER A 27 -20.86 3.24 5.81
C SER A 27 -20.75 3.70 7.28
N ASN A 28 -20.14 4.86 7.53
CA ASN A 28 -19.85 5.40 8.86
C ASN A 28 -19.15 4.36 9.78
N ASN A 29 -18.30 3.52 9.20
CA ASN A 29 -17.60 2.46 9.91
C ASN A 29 -16.37 3.04 10.64
N GLN A 30 -16.46 3.10 11.97
CA GLN A 30 -15.44 3.68 12.85
C GLN A 30 -14.07 3.00 12.69
N GLU A 31 -14.03 1.66 12.58
CA GLU A 31 -12.78 0.90 12.49
C GLU A 31 -11.99 1.26 11.22
N ILE A 32 -12.67 1.33 10.08
CA ILE A 32 -12.03 1.65 8.81
C ILE A 32 -11.61 3.13 8.78
N GLN A 33 -12.39 4.03 9.38
CA GLN A 33 -12.03 5.45 9.48
C GLN A 33 -10.78 5.66 10.33
N ASP A 34 -10.63 4.92 11.42
CA ASP A 34 -9.43 4.98 12.26
C ASP A 34 -8.20 4.44 11.53
N ILE A 35 -8.35 3.40 10.70
CA ILE A 35 -7.28 2.95 9.78
C ILE A 35 -6.89 4.08 8.81
N PHE A 36 -7.84 4.81 8.23
CA PHE A 36 -7.53 5.92 7.32
C PHE A 36 -6.87 7.10 8.02
N ARG A 37 -7.22 7.39 9.28
CA ARG A 37 -6.50 8.38 10.09
C ARG A 37 -5.06 7.97 10.35
N LEU A 38 -4.82 6.70 10.64
CA LEU A 38 -3.46 6.17 10.76
C LEU A 38 -2.70 6.28 9.44
N ILE A 39 -3.34 6.00 8.30
CA ILE A 39 -2.73 6.17 6.98
C ILE A 39 -2.26 7.61 6.77
N ASP A 40 -3.06 8.62 7.11
CA ASP A 40 -2.68 10.03 6.98
C ASP A 40 -1.48 10.40 7.86
N ASP A 41 -1.45 9.91 9.10
CA ASP A 41 -0.32 10.10 10.01
C ASP A 41 0.95 9.42 9.48
N LEU A 42 0.83 8.17 9.01
CA LEU A 42 1.92 7.40 8.43
C LEU A 42 2.42 7.96 7.10
N ALA A 43 1.55 8.56 6.29
CA ALA A 43 1.93 9.24 5.06
C ALA A 43 2.78 10.50 5.32
N THR A 44 2.70 11.04 6.54
CA THR A 44 3.57 12.14 6.99
C THR A 44 4.93 11.63 7.46
N ASN A 45 5.07 10.33 7.74
CA ASN A 45 6.35 9.71 8.08
C ASN A 45 7.23 9.52 6.83
N LEU A 46 8.16 10.46 6.64
CA LEU A 46 9.04 10.50 5.47
C LEU A 46 9.81 9.19 5.23
N ILE A 47 10.24 8.51 6.30
CA ILE A 47 11.03 7.29 6.18
C ILE A 47 10.20 6.19 5.52
N LEU A 48 8.97 6.00 5.99
CA LEU A 48 8.06 4.99 5.44
C LEU A 48 7.73 5.28 3.97
N VAL A 49 7.46 6.54 3.65
CA VAL A 49 7.15 6.98 2.28
C VAL A 49 8.34 6.78 1.34
N ILE A 50 9.56 7.11 1.76
CA ILE A 50 10.77 6.90 0.96
C ILE A 50 10.96 5.41 0.67
N VAL A 51 10.81 4.54 1.68
CA VAL A 51 10.92 3.09 1.50
C VAL A 51 9.87 2.60 0.49
N ALA A 52 8.61 3.01 0.65
CA ALA A 52 7.53 2.65 -0.27
C ALA A 52 7.81 3.08 -1.73
N ILE A 53 8.29 4.31 -1.92
CA ILE A 53 8.65 4.86 -3.22
C ILE A 53 9.82 4.07 -3.84
N THR A 54 10.86 3.75 -3.06
CA THR A 54 11.99 2.96 -3.57
C THR A 54 11.57 1.55 -3.99
N LEU A 55 10.68 0.91 -3.25
CA LEU A 55 10.13 -0.40 -3.64
C LEU A 55 9.40 -0.34 -4.99
N GLY A 56 8.64 0.72 -5.25
CA GLY A 56 7.92 0.89 -6.51
C GLY A 56 8.81 1.28 -7.70
N LEU A 57 9.86 2.07 -7.46
CA LEU A 57 10.78 2.53 -8.52
C LEU A 57 11.80 1.49 -8.96
N PHE A 58 12.37 0.74 -8.02
CA PHE A 58 13.52 -0.13 -8.31
C PHE A 58 13.13 -1.56 -8.69
N VAL A 59 11.92 -2.01 -8.38
CA VAL A 59 11.48 -3.37 -8.68
C VAL A 59 10.84 -3.43 -10.06
N ALA A 60 11.50 -4.11 -11.00
CA ALA A 60 11.09 -4.21 -12.41
C ALA A 60 9.70 -4.85 -12.63
N GLN A 61 9.25 -5.70 -11.70
CA GLN A 61 7.93 -6.33 -11.74
C GLN A 61 7.13 -5.98 -10.48
N TYR A 62 6.18 -5.06 -10.62
CA TYR A 62 5.31 -4.63 -9.54
C TYR A 62 4.57 -5.77 -8.82
N LEU A 63 4.25 -6.82 -9.56
CA LEU A 63 3.50 -7.96 -9.03
C LEU A 63 4.23 -8.60 -7.85
N TYR A 64 5.58 -8.63 -7.86
CA TYR A 64 6.35 -9.12 -6.72
C TYR A 64 6.27 -8.21 -5.51
N VAL A 65 6.22 -6.89 -5.72
CA VAL A 65 6.06 -5.92 -4.62
C VAL A 65 4.68 -6.09 -3.99
N LEU A 66 3.64 -6.20 -4.82
CA LEU A 66 2.28 -6.43 -4.36
C LEU A 66 2.16 -7.74 -3.56
N VAL A 67 2.62 -8.86 -4.13
CA VAL A 67 2.55 -10.17 -3.46
C VAL A 67 3.42 -10.21 -2.21
N GLY A 68 4.64 -9.66 -2.26
CA GLY A 68 5.55 -9.63 -1.12
C GLY A 68 5.00 -8.81 0.05
N LEU A 69 4.42 -7.63 -0.23
CA LEU A 69 3.86 -6.79 0.81
C LEU A 69 2.59 -7.41 1.41
N VAL A 70 1.69 -7.94 0.58
CA VAL A 70 0.49 -8.64 1.06
C VAL A 70 0.87 -9.87 1.88
N ALA A 71 1.89 -10.64 1.45
CA ALA A 71 2.38 -11.79 2.20
C ALA A 71 3.01 -11.38 3.55
N ALA A 72 3.77 -10.29 3.59
CA ALA A 72 4.34 -9.76 4.83
C ALA A 72 3.25 -9.32 5.81
N MET A 73 2.22 -8.61 5.32
CA MET A 73 1.06 -8.24 6.13
C MET A 73 0.32 -9.48 6.66
N ALA A 74 0.06 -10.45 5.78
CA ALA A 74 -0.62 -11.69 6.14
C ALA A 74 0.18 -12.48 7.20
N LEU A 75 1.51 -12.54 7.09
CA LEU A 75 2.36 -13.20 8.10
C LEU A 75 2.22 -12.56 9.47
N VAL A 76 2.25 -11.23 9.54
CA VAL A 76 2.12 -10.50 10.81
C VAL A 76 0.73 -10.70 11.43
N VAL A 77 -0.33 -10.71 10.61
CA VAL A 77 -1.70 -10.94 11.09
C VAL A 77 -1.95 -12.41 11.48
N MET A 78 -1.42 -13.37 10.72
CA MET A 78 -1.65 -14.80 10.95
C MET A 78 -0.78 -15.40 12.06
N VAL A 79 0.28 -14.72 12.47
CA VAL A 79 1.17 -15.17 13.55
C VAL A 79 1.04 -14.19 14.72
N PRO A 80 0.11 -14.42 15.67
CA PRO A 80 -0.15 -13.50 16.77
C PRO A 80 1.07 -13.23 17.66
N ALA A 81 2.01 -14.18 17.72
CA ALA A 81 3.27 -14.02 18.43
C ALA A 81 4.15 -12.89 17.88
N LEU A 82 4.05 -12.56 16.59
CA LEU A 82 4.75 -11.43 15.99
C LEU A 82 4.12 -10.09 16.41
N ASN A 83 2.79 -10.02 16.46
CA ASN A 83 2.08 -8.84 16.94
C ASN A 83 2.43 -8.52 18.40
N THR A 84 2.45 -9.53 19.26
CA THR A 84 2.78 -9.33 20.68
C THR A 84 4.27 -9.03 20.90
N ALA A 85 5.16 -9.68 20.16
CA ALA A 85 6.61 -9.44 20.28
C ALA A 85 7.03 -8.05 19.78
N LEU A 86 6.38 -7.54 18.74
CA LEU A 86 6.70 -6.24 18.15
C LEU A 86 5.79 -5.11 18.65
N ASN A 87 4.75 -5.44 19.43
CA ASN A 87 3.74 -4.51 19.92
C ASN A 87 3.02 -3.77 18.80
N LEU A 88 2.76 -4.46 17.68
CA LEU A 88 2.03 -3.92 16.53
C LEU A 88 0.53 -4.29 16.62
N SER A 89 -0.33 -3.29 16.42
CA SER A 89 -1.76 -3.51 16.18
C SER A 89 -1.99 -3.95 14.73
N VAL A 90 -3.01 -4.77 14.51
CA VAL A 90 -3.45 -5.19 13.17
C VAL A 90 -3.80 -3.97 12.31
N ASP A 91 -4.49 -2.97 12.88
CA ASP A 91 -4.87 -1.75 12.17
C ASP A 91 -3.65 -0.95 11.70
N TYR A 92 -2.59 -0.94 12.52
CA TYR A 92 -1.33 -0.29 12.19
C TYR A 92 -0.59 -1.00 11.06
N VAL A 93 -0.59 -2.34 11.06
CA VAL A 93 0.01 -3.16 9.98
C VAL A 93 -0.75 -2.94 8.67
N LEU A 94 -2.08 -2.90 8.74
CA LEU A 94 -2.95 -2.61 7.59
C LEU A 94 -2.69 -1.21 7.04
N ALA A 95 -2.62 -0.19 7.90
CA ALA A 95 -2.30 1.18 7.52
C ALA A 95 -0.91 1.30 6.86
N CYS A 96 0.12 0.71 7.48
CA CYS A 96 1.48 0.62 6.90
C CYS A 96 1.45 -0.01 5.51
N GLY A 97 0.74 -1.13 5.37
CA GLY A 97 0.60 -1.84 4.11
C GLY A 97 -0.04 -1.00 3.02
N LEU A 98 -1.16 -0.34 3.34
CA LEU A 98 -1.89 0.53 2.41
C LEU A 98 -1.06 1.73 1.96
N VAL A 99 -0.35 2.38 2.88
CA VAL A 99 0.60 3.47 2.56
C VAL A 99 1.69 2.96 1.60
N CYS A 100 2.32 1.83 1.94
CA CYS A 100 3.37 1.24 1.13
C CYS A 100 2.89 0.87 -0.28
N LEU A 101 1.71 0.25 -0.41
CA LEU A 101 1.10 -0.07 -1.71
C LEU A 101 0.75 1.18 -2.51
N GLY A 102 0.18 2.20 -1.86
CA GLY A 102 -0.21 3.44 -2.51
C GLY A 102 1.00 4.16 -3.12
N PHE A 103 2.01 4.46 -2.31
CA PHE A 103 3.21 5.18 -2.78
C PHE A 103 4.07 4.34 -3.74
N SER A 104 4.15 3.02 -3.54
CA SER A 104 4.82 2.11 -4.47
C SER A 104 4.12 2.07 -5.83
N ALA A 105 2.79 2.01 -5.87
CA ALA A 105 2.03 2.05 -7.12
C ALA A 105 2.23 3.37 -7.87
N VAL A 106 2.16 4.51 -7.18
CA VAL A 106 2.37 5.85 -7.78
C VAL A 106 3.78 5.97 -8.37
N SER A 107 4.81 5.62 -7.60
CA SER A 107 6.19 5.71 -8.04
C SER A 107 6.50 4.79 -9.22
N ASN A 108 5.91 3.59 -9.26
CA ASN A 108 6.03 2.68 -10.39
C ASN A 108 5.31 3.19 -11.65
N ILE A 109 4.12 3.82 -11.50
CA ILE A 109 3.47 4.49 -12.64
C ILE A 109 4.39 5.59 -13.20
N TYR A 110 4.98 6.39 -12.31
CA TYR A 110 5.91 7.45 -12.70
C TYR A 110 7.16 6.91 -13.41
N ALA A 111 7.76 5.83 -12.90
CA ALA A 111 8.90 5.17 -13.52
C ALA A 111 8.58 4.66 -14.93
N ASN A 112 7.43 4.02 -15.10
CA ASN A 112 6.97 3.55 -16.41
C ASN A 112 6.62 4.69 -17.36
N TYR A 113 6.15 5.83 -16.85
CA TYR A 113 5.93 7.04 -17.66
C TYR A 113 7.23 7.69 -18.12
N ARG A 114 8.29 7.65 -17.29
CA ARG A 114 9.59 8.25 -17.60
C ARG A 114 10.44 7.40 -18.55
N GLY A 115 10.26 6.08 -18.55
CA GLY A 115 10.93 5.16 -19.48
C GLY A 115 10.35 5.14 -20.91
N ILE A 116 9.54 6.14 -21.28
CA ILE A 116 8.94 6.31 -22.62
C ILE A 116 9.70 7.40 -23.41
N GLU A 117 11.01 7.46 -23.23
CA GLU A 117 11.93 8.14 -24.15
C GLU A 117 12.64 7.08 -25.02
#